data_AF-A0A8K0CTD5-F1
#
_entry.id   AF-A0A8K0CTD5-F1
#
_cell.length_a   1.000
_cell.length_b   1.000
_cell.length_c   1.000
_cell.angle_alpha   90.00
_cell.angle_beta   90.00
_cell.angle_gamma   90.00
#
_symmetry.space_group_name_H-M   'P 1'
#
loop_
_entity.id
_entity.type
_entity.pdbx_description
1 polymer ?
#
loop_
_entity_poly.entity_id
_entity_poly.type
_entity_poly.pdbx_seq_one_letter_code
_entity_poly.pdbx_strand_id
1 'polypeptide(L)' 'MLFDDRDHIRELALRRIIKAREAESSTKRRIFKPPKINFSARDYTEIIVWHKCQVTPPP' A
#
# COMPACT_ATOMS: atom_id res chain seq x y z
N MET A 1 -5.72 -18.60 4.28
CA MET A 1 -7.02 -17.90 4.23
C MET A 1 -7.31 -17.33 2.85
N LEU A 2 -6.54 -16.34 2.35
CA LEU A 2 -6.75 -15.82 0.99
C LEU A 2 -6.13 -16.72 -0.11
N PHE A 3 -5.06 -17.43 0.22
CA PHE A 3 -4.44 -18.47 -0.61
C PHE A 3 -4.81 -19.88 -0.13
N ASP A 4 -5.93 -20.03 0.60
CA ASP A 4 -6.42 -21.36 0.95
C ASP A 4 -7.15 -21.96 -0.27
N ASP A 5 -6.96 -23.25 -0.51
CA ASP A 5 -7.57 -23.97 -1.64
C ASP A 5 -9.09 -24.09 -1.47
N ARG A 6 -9.59 -24.04 -0.24
CA ARG A 6 -11.01 -24.12 0.05
C ARG A 6 -11.71 -22.79 -0.22
N ASP A 7 -12.64 -22.81 -1.16
CA ASP A 7 -13.33 -21.60 -1.63
C ASP A 7 -14.07 -20.85 -0.51
N HIS A 8 -14.73 -21.56 0.40
CA HIS A 8 -15.44 -20.95 1.53
C HIS A 8 -14.52 -20.19 2.48
N ILE A 9 -13.26 -20.63 2.64
CA ILE A 9 -12.27 -19.93 3.47
C ILE A 9 -11.75 -18.68 2.75
N ARG A 10 -11.55 -18.77 1.43
CA ARG A 10 -11.11 -17.65 0.60
C ARG A 10 -12.16 -16.55 0.56
N GLU A 11 -13.41 -16.92 0.38
CA GLU A 11 -14.55 -16.01 0.42
C GLU A 11 -14.67 -15.33 1.79
N LEU A 12 -14.55 -16.10 2.88
CA LEU A 12 -14.58 -15.54 4.23
C LEU A 12 -13.45 -14.53 4.46
N ALA A 13 -12.24 -14.83 3.96
CA ALA A 13 -11.10 -13.93 4.05
C ALA A 13 -11.32 -12.62 3.28
N LEU A 14 -11.83 -12.72 2.04
CA LEU A 14 -12.18 -11.57 1.21
C LEU A 14 -13.21 -10.67 1.90
N ARG A 15 -14.30 -11.26 2.42
CA ARG A 15 -15.35 -10.52 3.14
C ARG A 15 -14.80 -9.78 4.35
N ARG A 16 -13.91 -10.41 5.12
CA ARG A 16 -13.28 -9.79 6.29
C ARG A 16 -12.38 -8.61 5.90
N ILE A 17 -11.61 -8.72 4.83
CA ILE A 17 -10.74 -7.64 4.32
C ILE A 17 -11.58 -6.44 3.85
N ILE A 18 -12.63 -6.70 3.06
CA ILE A 18 -13.53 -5.64 2.58
C ILE A 18 -14.16 -4.91 3.76
N LYS A 19 -14.74 -5.65 4.72
CA LYS A 19 -15.36 -5.07 5.91
C LYS A 19 -14.40 -4.26 6.77
N ALA A 20 -13.16 -4.72 6.95
CA ALA A 20 -12.13 -3.97 7.68
C ALA A 20 -11.77 -2.66 6.96
N ARG A 21 -11.61 -2.69 5.63
CA ARG A 21 -11.34 -1.50 4.82
C ARG A 21 -12.49 -0.48 4.85
N GLU A 22 -13.73 -0.95 4.96
CA GLU A 22 -14.90 -0.07 5.09
C GLU A 22 -15.03 0.52 6.50
N ALA A 23 -14.76 -0.28 7.53
CA ALA A 23 -14.83 0.15 8.94
C ALA A 23 -13.80 1.24 9.29
N GLU A 24 -12.61 1.20 8.68
CA GLU A 24 -11.55 2.20 8.89
C GLU A 24 -11.76 3.54 8.13
N SER A 25 -12.97 3.79 7.60
CA SER A 25 -13.32 5.06 6.94
C SER A 25 -13.14 6.30 7.86
N SER A 26 -13.19 6.12 9.18
CA SER A 26 -12.99 7.21 10.16
C SER A 26 -11.51 7.52 10.47
N THR A 27 -10.59 6.59 10.21
CA THR A 27 -9.16 6.77 10.42
C THR A 27 -8.55 7.30 9.12
N LYS A 28 -7.81 8.41 9.16
CA LYS A 28 -7.13 8.95 7.96
C LYS A 28 -6.17 7.91 7.39
N ARG A 29 -6.63 7.12 6.43
CA ARG A 29 -5.78 6.15 5.71
C ARG A 29 -4.61 6.90 5.11
N ARG A 30 -3.40 6.52 5.50
CA ARG A 30 -2.19 7.09 4.93
C ARG A 30 -2.09 6.62 3.49
N ILE A 31 -2.44 7.49 2.55
CA ILE A 31 -2.25 7.24 1.12
C ILE A 31 -0.75 7.33 0.85
N PHE A 32 -0.11 6.19 0.62
CA PHE A 32 1.27 6.18 0.14
C PHE A 32 1.30 6.75 -1.26
N LYS A 33 1.86 7.95 -1.41
CA LYS A 33 2.14 8.54 -2.72
C LYS A 33 3.55 8.13 -3.10
N PRO A 34 3.74 7.29 -4.15
CA PRO A 34 5.07 6.94 -4.58
C PRO A 34 5.82 8.21 -5.01
N PRO A 35 7.11 8.32 -4.69
CA PRO A 35 7.92 9.46 -5.11
C PRO A 35 8.09 9.48 -6.62
N LYS A 36 8.44 10.64 -7.17
CA LYS A 36 8.69 10.79 -8.62
C LYS A 36 9.91 9.96 -8.99
N ILE A 37 9.72 8.99 -9.88
CA ILE A 37 10.75 8.10 -10.40
C ILE A 37 11.43 8.75 -11.60
N ASN A 38 12.77 8.70 -11.64
CA ASN A 38 13.56 9.14 -12.79
C ASN A 38 13.88 7.96 -13.72
N PHE A 39 13.17 7.87 -14.84
CA PHE A 39 13.39 6.81 -15.84
C PHE A 39 14.66 7.00 -16.69
N SER A 40 15.22 8.21 -16.70
CA SER A 40 16.46 8.53 -17.43
C SER A 40 17.71 8.33 -16.57
N ALA A 41 17.56 7.79 -15.36
CA ALA A 41 18.66 7.53 -14.44
C ALA A 41 19.66 6.54 -15.04
N ARG A 42 20.95 6.82 -14.88
CA ARG A 42 22.03 5.92 -15.32
C ARG A 42 22.46 4.96 -14.21
N ASP A 43 22.27 5.36 -12.97
CA ASP A 43 22.54 4.56 -11.79
C ASP A 43 21.29 4.43 -10.90
N TYR A 44 21.18 3.33 -10.16
CA TYR A 44 20.01 3.02 -9.34
C TYR A 44 19.81 4.03 -8.20
N THR A 45 20.89 4.66 -7.74
CA THR A 45 20.87 5.69 -6.70
C THR A 45 20.15 6.98 -7.17
N GLU A 46 20.08 7.20 -8.48
CA GLU A 46 19.46 8.39 -9.09
C GLU A 46 17.97 8.19 -9.42
N ILE A 47 17.48 6.96 -9.34
CA ILE A 47 16.09 6.60 -9.68
C ILE A 47 15.11 7.30 -8.74
N ILE A 48 15.45 7.38 -7.45
CA ILE A 48 14.64 8.04 -6.42
C ILE A 48 15.50 9.05 -5.67
N VAL A 49 15.12 10.31 -5.78
CA VAL A 49 15.77 11.40 -5.04
C VAL A 49 15.21 11.46 -3.62
N TRP A 50 15.74 10.62 -2.73
CA TRP A 50 15.24 10.44 -1.35
C TRP A 50 15.16 11.74 -0.54
N HIS A 51 16.15 12.63 -0.69
CA HIS A 51 16.18 13.91 0.04
C HIS A 51 15.04 14.88 -0.35
N LYS A 52 14.39 14.67 -1.51
CA LYS A 52 13.22 15.45 -1.96
C LYS A 52 11.90 14.73 -1.69
N CYS A 53 11.93 13.50 -1.20
CA CYS A 53 10.73 12.72 -0.92
C CYS A 53 10.09 13.21 0.38
N GLN A 54 8.82 13.61 0.31
CA GLN A 54 8.08 14.02 1.51
C GLN A 54 7.77 12.79 2.37
N VAL A 55 8.50 12.64 3.48
CA VAL A 55 8.22 11.60 4.47
C VAL A 55 7.07 12.07 5.36
N THR A 56 6.00 11.29 5.40
CA THR A 56 4.90 11.51 6.35
C THR A 56 5.18 10.78 7.66
N PRO A 57 4.93 11.37 8.84
CA PRO A 57 5.07 10.66 10.11
C PRO A 57 3.99 9.58 10.25
N PRO A 58 4.20 8.57 11.12
CA PRO A 58 3.13 7.65 11.50
C PRO A 58 1.97 8.42 12.16
N PRO A 59 0.71 7.97 11.98
CA PRO A 59 -0.46 8.56 12.65
C PRO A 59 -0.45 8.29 14.16
#